data_AF-A0A9D8RB56-F1
#
_entry.id   AF-A0A9D8RB56-F1
#
_cell.length_a   1.000
_cell.length_b   1.000
_cell.length_c   1.000
_cell.angle_alpha   90.00
_cell.angle_beta   90.00
_cell.angle_gamma   90.00
#
_symmetry.space_group_name_H-M   'P 1'
#
loop_
_entity.id
_entity.type
_entity.pdbx_description
1 polymer ?
#
loop_
_entity_poly.entity_id
_entity_poly.type
_entity_poly.pdbx_seq_one_letter_code
_entity_poly.pdbx_strand_id
1 'polypeptide(L)'
;SMASLNLLIINTAIPVLFAYGRHKQKDSYCDRAFDMLEELKAENNYITRMWRECGIEVQNAGDSQALIQLKKEYCDRKECLRCRIGYEYLKPTLNPSQREGFEM
;
A
#
# COMPACT_ATOMS: atom_id res chain seq x y z
N SER A 1 21.47 14.54 -5.36
CA SER A 1 21.84 13.11 -5.44
C SER A 1 20.70 12.34 -6.09
N MET A 2 20.95 11.14 -6.62
CA MET A 2 19.90 10.30 -7.25
C MET A 2 18.78 9.94 -6.27
N ALA A 3 19.10 9.73 -4.99
CA ALA A 3 18.10 9.43 -3.97
C ALA A 3 17.10 10.58 -3.78
N SER A 4 17.57 11.83 -3.72
CA SER A 4 16.68 13.00 -3.60
C SER A 4 15.79 13.19 -4.84
N LEU A 5 16.32 12.92 -6.03
CA LEU A 5 15.54 12.99 -7.26
C LEU A 5 14.42 11.95 -7.27
N ASN A 6 14.72 10.70 -6.90
CA ASN A 6 13.70 9.65 -6.80
C ASN A 6 12.60 10.02 -5.81
N LEU A 7 12.95 10.60 -4.65
CA LEU A 7 11.94 11.05 -3.68
C LEU A 7 11.00 12.12 -4.24
N LEU A 8 11.53 13.09 -5.00
CA LEU A 8 10.72 14.11 -5.68
C LEU A 8 9.82 13.51 -6.77
N ILE A 9 10.33 12.51 -7.51
CA ILE A 9 9.53 11.82 -8.53
C ILE A 9 8.37 11.07 -7.86
N ILE A 10 8.66 10.27 -6.83
CA ILE A 10 7.67 9.43 -6.12
C ILE A 10 6.62 10.30 -5.41
N ASN A 11 7.03 11.31 -4.64
CA ASN A 11 6.12 12.05 -3.77
C ASN A 11 5.47 13.26 -4.46
N THR A 12 6.00 13.72 -5.60
CA THR A 12 5.50 14.93 -6.27
C THR A 12 5.13 14.66 -7.72
N ALA A 13 6.08 14.24 -8.57
CA ALA A 13 5.84 14.16 -10.01
C ALA A 13 4.78 13.11 -10.38
N ILE A 14 4.87 11.91 -9.79
CA ILE A 14 3.94 10.80 -10.03
C ILE A 14 2.51 11.16 -9.58
N PRO A 15 2.27 11.62 -8.34
CA PRO A 15 0.92 12.04 -7.92
C PRO A 15 0.33 13.15 -8.79
N VAL A 16 1.15 14.13 -9.20
CA VAL A 16 0.71 15.21 -10.10
C VAL A 16 0.33 14.66 -11.48
N LEU A 17 1.13 13.74 -12.05
CA LEU A 17 0.82 13.08 -13.32
C LEU A 17 -0.49 12.30 -13.24
N PHE A 18 -0.69 11.51 -12.18
CA PHE A 18 -1.91 10.75 -11.97
C PHE A 18 -3.12 11.67 -11.83
N ALA A 19 -3.03 12.72 -11.01
CA ALA A 19 -4.10 13.70 -10.83
C ALA A 19 -4.45 14.42 -12.14
N TYR A 20 -3.44 14.75 -12.96
CA TYR A 20 -3.64 15.34 -14.27
C TYR A 20 -4.35 14.37 -15.24
N GLY A 21 -3.95 13.10 -15.26
CA GLY A 21 -4.63 12.04 -16.01
C GLY A 21 -6.11 11.95 -15.65
N ARG A 22 -6.43 11.88 -14.36
CA ARG A 22 -7.82 11.87 -13.86
C ARG A 22 -8.58 13.13 -14.25
N HIS A 23 -7.98 14.32 -14.08
CA HIS A 23 -8.61 15.59 -14.43
C HIS A 23 -8.92 15.70 -15.93
N LYS A 24 -8.06 15.14 -16.79
CA LYS A 24 -8.25 15.13 -18.24
C LYS A 24 -8.98 13.89 -18.77
N GLN A 25 -9.41 12.98 -17.91
CA GLN A 25 -10.00 11.68 -18.28
C GLN A 25 -9.11 10.93 -19.28
N LYS A 26 -7.80 10.92 -19.02
CA LYS A 26 -6.77 10.26 -19.82
C LYS A 26 -6.11 9.16 -19.00
N ASP A 27 -6.69 7.97 -19.04
CA ASP A 27 -6.23 6.82 -18.26
C ASP A 27 -4.78 6.43 -18.60
N SER A 28 -4.33 6.66 -19.83
CA SER A 28 -2.93 6.45 -20.22
C SER A 28 -1.90 7.19 -19.36
N TYR A 29 -2.26 8.33 -18.76
CA TYR A 29 -1.39 9.04 -17.83
C TYR A 29 -1.45 8.48 -16.41
N CYS A 30 -2.59 7.92 -16.02
CA CYS A 30 -2.74 7.20 -14.76
C CYS A 30 -1.94 5.90 -14.79
N ASP A 31 -2.06 5.14 -15.88
CA ASP A 31 -1.32 3.89 -16.08
C ASP A 31 0.19 4.15 -16.07
N ARG A 32 0.64 5.16 -16.82
CA ARG A 32 2.04 5.59 -16.80
C ARG A 32 2.54 5.98 -15.40
N ALA A 33 1.69 6.59 -14.57
CA ALA A 33 2.07 6.93 -13.21
C ALA A 33 2.27 5.66 -12.34
N PHE A 34 1.47 4.61 -12.57
CA PHE A 34 1.68 3.30 -11.94
C PHE A 34 2.92 2.59 -12.46
N ASP A 35 3.15 2.56 -13.78
CA ASP A 35 4.36 1.99 -14.38
C ASP A 35 5.63 2.61 -13.76
N MET A 36 5.64 3.93 -13.59
CA MET A 36 6.74 4.64 -12.95
C MET A 36 6.94 4.24 -11.47
N LEU A 37 5.88 3.90 -10.73
CA LEU A 37 5.99 3.41 -9.36
C LEU A 37 6.60 2.01 -9.29
N GLU A 38 6.32 1.16 -10.28
CA GLU A 38 6.85 -0.20 -10.37
C GLU A 38 8.33 -0.20 -10.78
N GLU A 39 8.77 0.74 -11.61
CA GLU A 39 10.16 0.87 -12.07
C GLU A 39 11.11 1.47 -11.02
N LEU A 40 10.59 2.31 -10.12
CA LEU A 40 11.41 3.00 -9.12
C LEU A 40 11.65 2.13 -7.88
N LYS A 41 12.87 2.22 -7.32
CA LYS A 41 13.18 1.56 -6.05
C LYS A 41 12.26 2.06 -4.93
N ALA A 42 11.87 1.14 -4.05
CA ALA A 42 11.16 1.45 -2.82
C ALA A 42 11.82 2.59 -2.03
N GLU A 43 10.99 3.44 -1.43
CA GLU A 43 11.49 4.42 -0.47
C GLU A 43 12.16 3.70 0.71
N ASN A 44 13.23 4.30 1.25
CA ASN A 44 13.92 3.76 2.42
C ASN A 44 13.67 4.66 3.64
N ASN A 45 12.59 4.35 4.36
CA ASN A 45 12.22 5.04 5.60
C ASN A 45 11.91 4.02 6.71
N TYR A 46 11.67 4.52 7.93
CA TYR A 46 11.45 3.65 9.09
C TYR A 46 10.21 2.75 8.93
N ILE A 47 9.18 3.18 8.21
CA ILE A 47 7.96 2.40 7.96
C ILE A 47 8.28 1.19 7.07
N THR A 48 8.98 1.43 5.96
CA THR A 48 9.39 0.34 5.05
C THR A 48 10.36 -0.64 5.71
N ARG A 49 11.21 -0.16 6.62
CA ARG A 49 12.12 -1.04 7.39
C ARG A 49 11.35 -1.91 8.39
N MET A 50 10.40 -1.32 9.13
CA MET A 50 9.50 -2.05 10.02
C MET A 50 8.73 -3.14 9.27
N TRP A 51 8.17 -2.86 8.09
CA TRP A 51 7.46 -3.88 7.30
C TRP A 51 8.38 -5.02 6.82
N ARG A 52 9.64 -4.72 6.45
CA ARG A 52 10.64 -5.74 6.14
C ARG A 52 10.97 -6.61 7.35
N GLU A 53 11.06 -6.02 8.55
CA GLU A 53 11.24 -6.77 9.81
C GLU A 53 10.05 -7.69 10.13
N CYS A 54 8.84 -7.32 9.70
CA CYS A 54 7.66 -8.17 9.74
C CYS A 54 7.61 -9.25 8.64
N GLY A 55 8.65 -9.35 7.79
CA GLY A 55 8.73 -10.32 6.71
C GLY A 55 8.01 -9.92 5.42
N ILE A 56 7.55 -8.66 5.30
CA ILE A 56 6.94 -8.15 4.06
C ILE A 56 8.04 -7.62 3.13
N GLU A 57 8.06 -8.11 1.91
CA GLU A 57 8.96 -7.61 0.87
C GLU A 57 8.48 -6.25 0.35
N VAL A 58 9.42 -5.31 0.19
CA VAL A 58 9.14 -3.96 -0.32
C VAL A 58 10.15 -3.66 -1.41
N GLN A 59 9.77 -3.96 -2.67
CA GLN A 59 10.65 -3.98 -3.82
C GLN A 59 10.67 -2.63 -4.54
N ASN A 60 9.48 -2.10 -4.86
CA ASN A 60 9.33 -0.90 -5.66
C ASN A 60 8.66 0.27 -4.90
N ALA A 61 8.60 1.43 -5.55
CA ALA A 61 8.01 2.63 -4.97
C ALA A 61 6.51 2.43 -4.70
N GLY A 62 5.81 1.70 -5.57
CA GLY A 62 4.41 1.29 -5.37
C GLY A 62 4.20 0.56 -4.05
N ASP A 63 5.00 -0.48 -3.75
CA ASP A 63 4.93 -1.22 -2.49
C ASP A 63 5.14 -0.30 -1.29
N SER A 64 6.17 0.55 -1.36
CA SER A 64 6.47 1.46 -0.27
C SER A 64 5.34 2.44 -0.02
N GLN A 65 4.74 3.00 -1.08
CA GLN A 65 3.62 3.94 -0.98
C GLN A 65 2.36 3.25 -0.43
N ALA A 66 2.04 2.05 -0.91
CA ALA A 66 0.91 1.27 -0.42
C ALA A 66 1.02 0.96 1.07
N LEU A 67 2.19 0.51 1.53
CA LEU A 67 2.44 0.16 2.92
C LEU A 67 2.53 1.38 3.85
N ILE A 68 3.06 2.51 3.36
CA ILE A 68 3.04 3.79 4.09
C ILE A 68 1.59 4.25 4.28
N GLN A 69 0.78 4.20 3.23
CA GLN A 69 -0.62 4.61 3.30
C GLN A 69 -1.43 3.69 4.21
N LEU A 70 -1.26 2.37 4.07
CA LEU A 70 -1.90 1.39 4.94
C LEU A 70 -1.60 1.66 6.42
N LYS A 71 -0.32 1.90 6.75
CA LYS A 71 0.08 2.17 8.12
C LYS A 71 -0.56 3.45 8.66
N LYS A 72 -0.48 4.55 7.90
CA LYS A 72 -0.97 5.88 8.34
C LYS A 72 -2.49 5.93 8.46
N GLU A 73 -3.21 5.35 7.51
CA GLU A 73 -4.67 5.46 7.46
C GLU A 73 -5.38 4.40 8.29
N TYR A 74 -4.76 3.23 8.52
CA TYR A 74 -5.40 2.14 9.27
C TYR A 74 -4.64 1.74 10.52
N CYS A 75 -3.37 1.32 10.42
CA CYS A 75 -2.66 0.72 11.55
C CYS A 75 -2.47 1.72 12.70
N ASP A 76 -2.02 2.93 12.40
CA ASP A 76 -1.76 3.98 13.40
C ASP A 76 -3.06 4.48 14.05
N ARG A 77 -4.18 4.38 13.33
CA ARG A 77 -5.53 4.69 13.82
C ARG A 77 -6.22 3.51 14.50
N LYS A 78 -5.59 2.33 14.51
CA LYS A 78 -6.15 1.07 15.03
C LYS A 78 -7.46 0.65 14.34
N GLU A 79 -7.63 1.04 13.08
CA GLU A 79 -8.82 0.70 12.27
C GLU A 79 -8.69 -0.69 11.59
N CYS A 80 -8.13 -1.67 12.30
CA CYS A 80 -7.80 -2.99 11.74
C CYS A 80 -9.04 -3.72 11.19
N LEU A 81 -10.21 -3.55 11.79
CA LEU A 81 -11.47 -4.14 11.29
C LEU A 81 -11.99 -3.51 10.00
N ARG A 82 -11.53 -2.30 9.65
CA ARG A 82 -11.83 -1.62 8.38
C ARG A 82 -10.76 -1.83 7.31
N CYS A 83 -9.56 -2.21 7.73
CA CYS A 83 -8.49 -2.62 6.85
C CYS A 83 -8.73 -4.05 6.36
N ARG A 84 -8.72 -4.31 5.05
CA ARG A 84 -8.92 -5.67 4.51
C ARG A 84 -7.87 -6.66 5.02
N ILE A 85 -6.60 -6.24 5.12
CA ILE A 85 -5.51 -7.07 5.66
C ILE A 85 -5.73 -7.33 7.15
N GLY A 86 -6.03 -6.28 7.93
CA GLY A 86 -6.27 -6.40 9.36
C GLY A 86 -7.51 -7.26 9.69
N TYR A 87 -8.58 -7.12 8.91
CA TYR A 87 -9.78 -7.92 9.04
C TYR A 87 -9.50 -9.41 8.81
N GLU A 88 -8.83 -9.77 7.70
CA GLU A 88 -8.48 -11.17 7.43
C GLU A 88 -7.50 -11.72 8.48
N TYR A 89 -6.58 -10.91 9.00
CA TYR A 89 -5.64 -11.32 10.05
C TYR A 89 -6.35 -11.61 11.38
N LEU A 90 -7.36 -10.82 11.75
CA LEU A 90 -8.10 -10.97 13.01
C LEU A 90 -9.27 -11.93 12.93
N LYS A 91 -9.67 -12.34 11.72
CA LYS A 91 -10.78 -13.25 11.50
C LYS A 91 -10.52 -14.56 12.23
N PRO A 92 -11.42 -15.04 13.10
CA PRO A 92 -11.28 -16.33 13.73
C PRO A 92 -11.18 -17.42 12.66
N THR A 93 -10.09 -18.20 12.66
CA THR A 93 -10.02 -19.44 11.90
C THR A 93 -10.99 -20.44 12.56
N LEU A 94 -12.21 -20.52 12.04
CA LEU A 94 -13.15 -21.55 12.46
C LEU A 94 -12.59 -22.91 12.09
N ASN A 95 -12.32 -23.75 13.09
CA ASN A 95 -12.10 -25.18 12.84
C ASN A 95 -13.37 -25.76 12.19
N PRO A 96 -13.26 -26.56 11.11
CA PRO A 96 -14.41 -27.17 10.45
C PRO A 96 -15.31 -27.98 11.39
N SER A 97 -14.75 -28.50 12.50
CA SER A 97 -15.45 -29.28 13.52
C SER A 97 -16.33 -28.47 14.48
N GLN A 98 -16.36 -27.13 14.40
CA GLN A 98 -17.17 -26.28 15.28
C GLN A 98 -18.39 -25.66 14.57
N ARG A 99 -18.81 -26.20 13.41
CA ARG A 99 -19.86 -25.62 12.55
C ARG A 99 -21.30 -26.07 12.86
N GLU A 100 -21.55 -27.02 13.77
CA GLU A 100 -22.89 -27.57 14.00
C GLU A 100 -23.81 -26.73 14.92
N GLY A 101 -23.44 -25.50 15.28
CA GLY A 101 -24.15 -24.73 16.32
C GLY A 101 -24.86 -23.45 15.88
N PHE A 102 -24.88 -23.09 14.60
CA PHE A 102 -25.43 -21.79 14.17
C PHE A 102 -26.31 -21.90 12.92
N GLU A 103 -27.40 -22.64 13.06
CA GLU A 103 -28.62 -22.41 12.27
C GLU A 103 -29.72 -21.96 13.25
N MET A 104 -30.10 -20.68 13.14
CA MET A 104 -31.43 -20.17 13.48
C MET A 104 -31.87 -19.26 12.35
#